data_AF-A0A174E0L1-F1
#
_entry.id   AF-A0A174E0L1-F1
#
_cell.length_a   1.000
_cell.length_b   1.000
_cell.length_c   1.000
_cell.angle_alpha   90.00
_cell.angle_beta   90.00
_cell.angle_gamma   90.00
#
_symmetry.space_group_name_H-M   'P 1'
#
loop_
_entity.id
_entity.type
_entity.pdbx_description
1 polymer ?
#
loop_
_entity_poly.entity_id
_entity_poly.type
_entity_poly.pdbx_seq_one_letter_code
_entity_poly.pdbx_strand_id
1 'polypeptide(L)' 'MKKKILTGIATIATLVASVVATSACIWGWYQPEEPACLRDE' A
#
# COMPACT_ATOMS: atom_id res chain seq x y z
N MET A 1 -31.83 3.49 2.17
CA MET A 1 -30.83 3.15 3.22
C MET A 1 -29.72 2.24 2.68
N LYS A 2 -30.03 1.10 2.03
CA LYS A 2 -29.02 0.16 1.46
C LYS A 2 -27.96 0.80 0.55
N LYS A 3 -28.37 1.72 -0.34
CA LYS A 3 -27.45 2.42 -1.29
C LYS A 3 -26.38 3.25 -0.57
N LYS A 4 -26.75 3.97 0.51
CA LYS A 4 -25.81 4.78 1.31
C LYS A 4 -24.78 3.90 2.03
N ILE A 5 -25.22 2.75 2.55
CA ILE A 5 -24.34 1.77 3.21
C ILE A 5 -23.34 1.20 2.19
N LEU A 6 -23.82 0.79 1.01
CA LEU A 6 -22.95 0.28 -0.06
C LEU A 6 -21.95 1.34 -0.54
N THR A 7 -22.37 2.59 -0.69
CA THR A 7 -21.45 3.70 -1.02
C THR A 7 -20.39 3.88 0.07
N GLY A 8 -20.77 3.82 1.35
CA GLY A 8 -19.82 3.90 2.47
C GLY A 8 -18.78 2.76 2.43
N ILE A 9 -19.23 1.53 2.20
CA ILE A 9 -18.34 0.37 2.06
C ILE A 9 -17.39 0.55 0.86
N ALA A 10 -17.92 0.99 -0.28
CA ALA A 10 -17.12 1.22 -1.48
C ALA A 10 -16.05 2.29 -1.23
N THR A 11 -16.37 3.39 -0.55
CA THR A 11 -15.39 4.43 -0.22
C THR A 11 -14.28 3.92 0.69
N ILE A 12 -14.60 3.09 1.69
CA ILE A 12 -13.61 2.50 2.59
C ILE A 12 -12.70 1.53 1.81
N ALA A 13 -13.30 0.66 0.99
CA ALA A 13 -12.55 -0.29 0.18
C ALA A 13 -11.59 0.42 -0.79
N THR A 14 -12.03 1.51 -1.43
CA THR A 14 -11.18 2.32 -2.31
C THR A 14 -10.02 2.94 -1.54
N LEU A 15 -10.26 3.51 -0.36
CA LEU A 15 -9.19 4.08 0.47
C LEU A 15 -8.13 3.04 0.84
N VAL A 16 -8.57 1.85 1.28
CA VAL A 16 -7.67 0.75 1.63
C VAL A 16 -6.85 0.33 0.40
N ALA A 17 -7.51 0.15 -0.74
CA ALA A 17 -6.83 -0.23 -1.99
C ALA A 17 -5.78 0.81 -2.40
N SER A 18 -6.09 2.12 -2.29
CA SER A 18 -5.15 3.19 -2.60
C SER A 18 -3.93 3.18 -1.66
N VAL A 19 -4.14 3.04 -0.35
CA VAL A 19 -3.03 2.99 0.62
C VAL A 19 -2.10 1.81 0.35
N VAL A 20 -2.66 0.62 0.12
CA VAL A 20 -1.88 -0.59 -0.15
C VAL A 20 -1.15 -0.50 -1.49
N ALA A 21 -1.78 0.07 -2.53
CA ALA A 21 -1.11 0.24 -3.82
C ALA A 21 0.07 1.22 -3.73
N THR A 22 -0.10 2.33 -2.99
CA THR A 22 0.96 3.35 -2.85
C THR A 22 2.09 2.90 -1.91
N SER A 23 1.87 1.95 -1.00
CA SER A 23 2.91 1.52 -0.04
C SER A 23 4.13 0.89 -0.71
N ALA A 24 3.94 0.17 -1.84
CA ALA A 24 5.05 -0.38 -2.60
C ALA A 24 5.95 0.71 -3.21
N CYS A 25 5.37 1.83 -3.64
CA CYS A 25 6.14 2.97 -4.15
C CYS A 25 6.94 3.66 -3.04
N ILE A 26 6.36 3.78 -1.83
CA ILE A 26 7.04 4.33 -0.65
C ILE A 26 8.23 3.45 -0.27
N TRP A 27 8.04 2.13 -0.26
CA TRP A 27 9.11 1.18 0.03
C TRP A 27 10.18 1.15 -1.06
N GLY A 28 9.82 1.26 -2.33
CA GLY A 28 10.79 1.38 -3.42
C GLY A 28 11.61 2.67 -3.35
N TRP A 29 11.01 3.78 -2.90
CA TRP A 29 11.74 5.02 -2.65
C TRP A 29 12.69 4.90 -1.45
N TYR A 30 12.24 4.25 -0.37
CA TYR A 30 13.09 3.90 0.75
C TYR A 30 13.83 2.59 0.46
N GLN A 31 14.85 2.66 -0.40
CA GLN A 31 15.74 1.53 -0.64
C GLN A 31 16.92 1.61 0.35
N PRO A 32 16.89 0.89 1.50
CA PRO A 32 18.02 0.87 2.40
C PRO A 32 19.24 0.25 1.72
N GLU A 33 20.43 0.57 2.24
CA GLU A 33 21.65 -0.13 1.86
C GLU A 33 21.47 -1.64 2.09
N GLU A 34 21.82 -2.44 1.09
CA GLU A 34 21.66 -3.89 1.15
C GLU A 34 22.52 -4.46 2.29
N PRO A 35 21.95 -5.28 3.19
CA PRO A 35 22.68 -5.79 4.33
C PRO A 35 23.86 -6.65 3.87
N ALA A 36 24.98 -6.57 4.59
CA ALA A 36 26.24 -7.21 4.20
C ALA A 36 26.13 -8.71 3.91
N CYS A 37 25.22 -9.43 4.57
CA CYS A 37 25.00 -10.86 4.34
C CYS A 37 24.25 -11.21 3.04
N LEU A 38 23.71 -10.22 2.32
CA LEU A 38 22.99 -10.38 1.05
C LEU A 38 23.74 -9.79 -0.15
N ARG A 39 24.87 -9.10 0.07
CA ARG A 39 25.69 -8.51 -1.00
C ARG A 39 26.49 -9.62 -1.69
N ASP A 40 26.59 -9.58 -3.02
CA ASP A 40 27.34 -10.54 -3.85
C ASP A 40 28.89 -10.40 -3.76
N GLU A 41 29.43 -9.73 -2.73
CA GLU A 41 30.88 -9.48 -2.53
C GLU A 41 31.69 -10.73 -2.15
#